data_AF-A0A6M4BF99-F1
#
_entry.id   AF-A0A6M4BF99-F1
#
_cell.length_a   1.000
_cell.length_b   1.000
_cell.length_c   1.000
_cell.angle_alpha   90.00
_cell.angle_beta   90.00
_cell.angle_gamma   90.00
#
_symmetry.space_group_name_H-M   'P 1'
#
loop_
_entity.id
_entity.type
_entity.pdbx_description
1 polymer ?
#
loop_
_entity_poly.entity_id
_entity_poly.type
_entity_poly.pdbx_seq_one_letter_code
_entity_poly.pdbx_strand_id
1 'polypeptide(L)'
;LPNLQPGSTYNISIAAVNYDEEGPKVAVTGDTVIGTPDPSPPDIDVVERRGDKMLVHIPEAKNVNGPISMYRIVVSVELYQQGFIIDNLGNYTYATDQGLPYYITAELDPEDIKNDFIIGDKTTYNGFYNAPLPLTNDLQISLGVVSEKNHVKKIRYAESTKKIILNINEPEEVSPMVVALGAAIAIGVVLLLIGIGLLIILRKKIQLARLQRGSQSMPLSLSEPCVEIENSGFIQEEDERVDYYGNLK
;
A
#
# COMPACT_ATOMS: atom_id res chain seq x y z
N LEU A 1 35.93 -34.93 -30.06
CA LEU A 1 35.17 -35.76 -29.09
C LEU A 1 33.74 -35.24 -29.06
N PRO A 2 32.76 -35.93 -29.68
CA PRO A 2 31.35 -35.55 -29.57
C PRO A 2 30.78 -35.93 -28.18
N ASN A 3 29.69 -35.28 -27.77
CA ASN A 3 28.90 -35.61 -26.55
C ASN A 3 29.61 -35.40 -25.20
N LEU A 4 30.46 -34.38 -25.09
CA LEU A 4 30.99 -33.94 -23.80
C LEU A 4 29.98 -33.00 -23.11
N GLN A 5 29.89 -33.08 -21.79
CA GLN A 5 29.08 -32.17 -20.98
C GLN A 5 29.66 -30.75 -21.09
N PRO A 6 28.82 -29.72 -21.34
CA PRO A 6 29.27 -28.34 -21.36
C PRO A 6 29.84 -27.88 -20.01
N GLY A 7 30.74 -26.90 -20.05
CA GLY A 7 31.31 -26.28 -18.85
C GLY A 7 32.09 -27.23 -17.92
N SER A 8 32.57 -28.36 -18.44
CA SER A 8 33.21 -29.43 -17.69
C SER A 8 34.68 -29.57 -18.06
N THR A 9 35.51 -29.98 -17.10
CA THR A 9 36.93 -30.23 -17.30
C THR A 9 37.17 -31.72 -17.48
N TYR A 10 37.77 -32.11 -18.61
CA TYR A 10 38.06 -33.49 -18.95
C TYR A 10 39.55 -33.78 -18.87
N ASN A 11 39.87 -34.95 -18.33
CA ASN A 11 41.21 -35.50 -18.39
C ASN A 11 41.28 -36.52 -19.53
N ILE A 12 42.07 -36.22 -20.57
CA ILE A 12 42.21 -37.01 -21.78
C ILE A 12 43.54 -37.74 -21.72
N SER A 13 43.51 -39.07 -21.61
CA SER A 13 44.70 -39.91 -21.63
C SER A 13 44.85 -40.65 -22.95
N ILE A 14 46.07 -40.72 -23.46
CA ILE A 14 46.44 -41.35 -24.72
C ILE A 14 47.56 -42.36 -24.44
N ALA A 15 47.44 -43.56 -25.00
CA ALA A 15 48.46 -44.60 -24.97
C ALA A 15 48.66 -45.13 -26.39
N ALA A 16 49.91 -45.42 -26.77
CA ALA A 16 50.21 -46.15 -27.99
C ALA A 16 50.04 -47.66 -27.72
N VAL A 17 49.37 -48.39 -28.61
CA VAL A 17 49.16 -49.85 -28.47
C VAL A 17 49.80 -50.54 -29.66
N ASN A 18 50.69 -51.51 -29.41
CA ASN A 18 51.25 -52.42 -30.40
C ASN A 18 50.55 -53.80 -30.30
N TYR A 19 50.94 -54.77 -31.14
CA TYR A 19 50.33 -56.11 -31.17
C TYR A 19 50.28 -56.83 -29.82
N ASP A 20 51.28 -56.61 -28.94
CA ASP A 20 51.42 -57.34 -27.68
C ASP A 20 51.44 -56.46 -26.42
N GLU A 21 51.60 -55.13 -26.53
CA GLU A 21 51.79 -54.24 -25.37
C GLU A 21 51.16 -52.85 -25.55
N GLU A 22 50.60 -52.31 -24.46
CA GLU A 22 50.18 -50.91 -24.31
C GLU A 22 51.36 -50.11 -23.73
N GLY A 23 51.75 -49.03 -24.41
CA GLY A 23 52.80 -48.12 -23.98
C GLY A 23 52.38 -47.18 -22.84
N PRO A 24 53.28 -46.30 -22.39
CA PRO A 24 53.01 -45.38 -21.29
C PRO A 24 51.87 -44.40 -21.63
N LYS A 25 50.98 -44.17 -20.66
CA LYS A 25 49.86 -43.24 -20.77
C LYS A 25 50.33 -41.80 -20.58
N VAL A 26 49.98 -40.92 -21.51
CA VAL A 26 50.16 -39.47 -21.39
C VAL A 26 48.80 -38.82 -21.26
N ALA A 27 48.62 -37.94 -20.28
CA ALA A 27 47.35 -37.28 -20.00
C ALA A 27 47.44 -35.76 -20.18
N VAL A 28 46.37 -35.16 -20.70
CA VAL A 28 46.20 -33.71 -20.84
C VAL A 28 44.80 -33.31 -20.38
N THR A 29 44.69 -32.14 -19.76
CA THR A 29 43.41 -31.60 -19.31
C THR A 29 42.85 -30.63 -20.35
N GLY A 30 41.55 -30.70 -20.63
CA GLY A 30 40.85 -29.79 -21.54
C GLY A 30 39.48 -29.41 -21.02
N ASP A 31 39.12 -28.15 -21.17
CA ASP A 31 37.80 -27.62 -20.78
C ASP A 31 36.85 -27.59 -21.97
N THR A 32 35.59 -27.97 -21.74
CA THR A 32 34.52 -27.71 -22.69
C THR A 32 33.98 -26.29 -22.54
N VAL A 33 33.45 -25.73 -23.64
CA VAL A 33 32.74 -24.45 -23.62
C VAL A 33 31.49 -24.57 -22.74
N ILE A 34 31.15 -23.50 -22.03
CA ILE A 34 29.94 -23.47 -21.20
C ILE A 34 28.67 -23.61 -22.05
N GLY A 35 27.66 -24.26 -21.48
CA GLY A 35 26.34 -24.42 -22.08
C GLY A 35 25.34 -23.39 -21.56
N THR A 36 24.11 -23.45 -22.09
CA THR A 36 22.99 -22.72 -21.49
C THR A 36 22.76 -23.21 -20.06
N PRO A 37 22.55 -22.31 -19.08
CA PRO A 37 22.32 -22.72 -17.70
C PRO A 37 21.20 -23.75 -17.57
N ASP A 38 21.43 -24.79 -16.77
CA ASP A 38 20.48 -25.88 -16.55
C ASP A 38 20.65 -26.45 -15.12
N PRO A 39 19.59 -26.76 -14.36
CA PRO A 39 18.15 -26.67 -14.69
C PRO A 39 17.64 -25.22 -14.89
N SER A 40 16.36 -25.08 -15.26
CA SER A 40 15.67 -23.78 -15.24
C SER A 40 15.82 -23.13 -13.86
N PRO A 41 16.07 -21.80 -13.79
CA PRO A 41 16.06 -21.07 -12.54
C PRO A 41 14.71 -21.23 -11.82
N PRO A 42 14.70 -21.21 -10.47
CA PRO A 42 13.48 -21.13 -9.68
C PRO A 42 12.76 -19.78 -9.85
N ASP A 43 11.47 -19.75 -9.51
CA ASP A 43 10.67 -18.53 -9.48
C ASP A 43 11.07 -17.66 -8.27
N ILE A 44 10.94 -16.33 -8.39
CA ILE A 44 11.19 -15.40 -7.28
C ILE A 44 10.03 -15.45 -6.28
N ASP A 45 10.38 -15.50 -5.00
CA ASP A 45 9.40 -15.49 -3.91
C ASP A 45 9.05 -14.05 -3.52
N VAL A 46 7.81 -13.66 -3.76
CA VAL A 46 7.35 -12.31 -3.40
C VAL A 46 6.96 -12.28 -1.92
N VAL A 47 7.65 -11.45 -1.13
CA VAL A 47 7.41 -11.32 0.31
C VAL A 47 6.33 -10.27 0.57
N GLU A 48 6.49 -9.06 0.04
CA GLU A 48 5.57 -7.96 0.26
C GLU A 48 5.61 -6.95 -0.91
N ARG A 49 4.48 -6.28 -1.18
CA ARG A 49 4.43 -5.13 -2.10
C ARG A 49 3.88 -3.90 -1.37
N ARG A 50 4.60 -2.77 -1.48
CA ARG A 50 4.18 -1.46 -0.95
C ARG A 50 4.31 -0.40 -2.02
N GLY A 51 3.18 -0.01 -2.62
CA GLY A 51 3.13 1.03 -3.65
C GLY A 51 4.01 0.73 -4.86
N ASP A 52 5.06 1.53 -5.05
CA ASP A 52 6.05 1.43 -6.13
C ASP A 52 7.22 0.48 -5.82
N LYS A 53 7.21 -0.20 -4.67
CA LYS A 53 8.27 -1.12 -4.23
C LYS A 53 7.76 -2.52 -3.95
N MET A 54 8.61 -3.51 -4.17
CA MET A 54 8.34 -4.90 -3.85
C MET A 54 9.53 -5.55 -3.17
N LEU A 55 9.32 -6.13 -1.99
CA LEU A 55 10.28 -6.95 -1.27
C LEU A 55 10.16 -8.39 -1.77
N VAL A 56 11.27 -8.96 -2.21
CA VAL A 56 11.34 -10.32 -2.76
C VAL A 56 12.50 -11.11 -2.17
N HIS A 57 12.34 -12.41 -2.07
CA HIS A 57 13.39 -13.36 -1.75
C HIS A 57 13.82 -14.08 -3.04
N ILE A 58 15.13 -14.15 -3.27
CA ILE A 58 15.70 -14.74 -4.50
C ILE A 58 16.27 -16.11 -4.14
N PRO A 59 15.61 -17.21 -4.55
CA PRO A 59 16.13 -18.54 -4.28
C PRO A 59 17.41 -18.82 -5.09
N GLU A 60 18.34 -19.56 -4.47
CA GLU A 60 19.59 -19.97 -5.09
C GLU A 60 19.32 -20.95 -6.25
N ALA A 61 19.88 -20.63 -7.43
CA ALA A 61 19.77 -21.48 -8.60
C ALA A 61 20.94 -22.49 -8.69
N LYS A 62 20.78 -23.49 -9.56
CA LYS A 62 21.83 -24.46 -9.89
C LYS A 62 22.17 -24.36 -11.36
N ASN A 63 23.45 -24.57 -11.70
CA ASN A 63 23.92 -24.65 -13.07
C ASN A 63 24.90 -25.80 -13.25
N VAL A 64 24.55 -26.79 -14.06
CA VAL A 64 25.40 -27.95 -14.39
C VAL A 64 26.26 -27.75 -15.65
N ASN A 65 26.02 -26.66 -16.39
CA ASN A 65 26.65 -26.38 -17.67
C ASN A 65 27.71 -25.25 -17.61
N GLY A 66 28.01 -24.77 -16.40
CA GLY A 66 28.97 -23.70 -16.18
C GLY A 66 28.83 -23.06 -14.79
N PRO A 67 29.61 -22.02 -14.48
CA PRO A 67 29.47 -21.26 -13.24
C PRO A 67 28.17 -20.43 -13.24
N ILE A 68 27.69 -20.05 -12.05
CA ILE A 68 26.70 -18.98 -11.90
C ILE A 68 27.49 -17.70 -11.64
N SER A 69 27.49 -16.80 -12.61
CA SER A 69 28.23 -15.55 -12.54
C SER A 69 27.38 -14.43 -11.95
N MET A 70 26.12 -14.32 -12.37
CA MET A 70 25.19 -13.28 -11.90
C MET A 70 23.74 -13.78 -11.94
N TYR A 71 22.88 -13.15 -11.14
CA TYR A 71 21.43 -13.27 -11.18
C TYR A 71 20.83 -12.03 -11.81
N ARG A 72 20.02 -12.19 -12.85
CA ARG A 72 19.38 -11.10 -13.59
C ARG A 72 17.89 -11.07 -13.30
N ILE A 73 17.36 -9.94 -12.87
CA ILE A 73 15.94 -9.80 -12.55
C ILE A 73 15.26 -8.99 -13.63
N VAL A 74 14.18 -9.53 -14.19
CA VAL A 74 13.38 -8.88 -15.22
C VAL A 74 12.01 -8.57 -14.67
N VAL A 75 11.58 -7.32 -14.85
CA VAL A 75 10.23 -6.87 -14.54
C VAL A 75 9.47 -6.77 -15.85
N SER A 76 8.30 -7.42 -15.90
CA SER A 76 7.38 -7.38 -17.04
C SER A 76 6.01 -6.89 -16.57
N VAL A 77 5.45 -5.94 -17.30
CA VAL A 77 4.11 -5.39 -17.07
C VAL A 77 3.19 -6.00 -18.12
N GLU A 78 2.40 -7.00 -17.73
CA GLU A 78 1.57 -7.76 -18.67
C GLU A 78 0.28 -7.03 -19.04
N LEU A 79 0.40 -5.99 -19.88
CA LEU A 79 -0.78 -5.35 -20.49
C LEU A 79 -1.45 -6.26 -21.55
N TYR A 80 -0.69 -7.18 -22.17
CA TYR A 80 -1.13 -7.93 -23.37
C TYR A 80 -0.82 -9.45 -23.37
N GLN A 81 -0.50 -10.07 -22.22
CA GLN A 81 -0.19 -11.52 -22.09
C GLN A 81 0.93 -12.08 -22.99
N GLN A 82 1.75 -11.21 -23.59
CA GLN A 82 2.99 -11.61 -24.24
C GLN A 82 4.10 -11.40 -23.23
N GLY A 83 4.75 -12.49 -22.80
CA GLY A 83 5.97 -12.42 -21.99
C GLY A 83 7.08 -11.61 -22.69
N PHE A 84 8.28 -11.61 -22.13
CA PHE A 84 9.37 -10.82 -22.69
C PHE A 84 10.14 -11.57 -23.79
N ILE A 85 10.62 -10.81 -24.78
CA ILE A 85 11.49 -11.32 -25.84
C ILE A 85 12.93 -11.01 -25.44
N ILE A 86 13.76 -12.07 -25.32
CA ILE A 86 15.14 -11.97 -24.84
C ILE A 86 16.00 -11.05 -25.73
N ASP A 87 15.79 -11.07 -27.05
CA ASP A 87 16.60 -10.30 -28.01
C ASP A 87 16.45 -8.78 -27.86
N ASN A 88 15.30 -8.31 -27.38
CA ASN A 88 15.00 -6.89 -27.16
C ASN A 88 15.09 -6.49 -25.69
N LEU A 89 15.55 -7.39 -24.83
CA LEU A 89 15.60 -7.14 -23.39
C LEU A 89 16.77 -6.19 -23.06
N GLY A 90 16.45 -5.05 -22.46
CA GLY A 90 17.41 -4.01 -22.12
C GLY A 90 17.18 -3.38 -20.75
N ASN A 91 17.86 -2.26 -20.50
CA ASN A 91 17.63 -1.46 -19.30
C ASN A 91 16.29 -0.72 -19.36
N TYR A 92 15.89 -0.12 -18.23
CA TYR A 92 14.63 0.62 -18.12
C TYR A 92 14.50 1.77 -19.14
N THR A 93 15.57 2.53 -19.38
CA THR A 93 15.57 3.65 -20.34
C THR A 93 15.30 3.17 -21.76
N TYR A 94 16.03 2.15 -22.21
CA TYR A 94 15.83 1.54 -23.53
C TYR A 94 14.41 0.99 -23.68
N ALA A 95 13.91 0.27 -22.68
CA ALA A 95 12.55 -0.25 -22.70
C ALA A 95 11.51 0.88 -22.81
N THR A 96 11.70 1.98 -22.09
CA THR A 96 10.82 3.15 -22.16
C THR A 96 10.85 3.80 -23.53
N ASP A 97 12.03 4.01 -24.10
CA ASP A 97 12.22 4.62 -25.41
C ASP A 97 11.62 3.76 -26.54
N GLN A 98 11.70 2.44 -26.42
CA GLN A 98 11.14 1.48 -27.38
C GLN A 98 9.68 1.10 -27.10
N GLY A 99 9.07 1.59 -26.01
CA GLY A 99 7.72 1.22 -25.60
C GLY A 99 7.56 -0.26 -25.25
N LEU A 100 8.62 -0.91 -24.75
CA LEU A 100 8.60 -2.31 -24.35
C LEU A 100 8.00 -2.47 -22.94
N PRO A 101 7.11 -3.46 -22.73
CA PRO A 101 6.47 -3.68 -21.43
C PRO A 101 7.37 -4.46 -20.45
N TYR A 102 8.67 -4.60 -20.71
CA TYR A 102 9.60 -5.36 -19.89
C TYR A 102 11.00 -4.75 -19.89
N TYR A 103 11.70 -4.88 -18.78
CA TYR A 103 13.05 -4.36 -18.61
C TYR A 103 13.83 -5.15 -17.56
N ILE A 104 15.16 -5.07 -17.65
CA ILE A 104 16.06 -5.58 -16.62
C ILE A 104 16.12 -4.54 -15.50
N THR A 105 15.78 -4.97 -14.28
CA THR A 105 15.73 -4.10 -13.10
C THR A 105 17.02 -4.17 -12.29
N ALA A 106 17.70 -5.31 -12.31
CA ALA A 106 18.96 -5.52 -11.60
C ALA A 106 19.74 -6.71 -12.15
N GLU A 107 21.06 -6.64 -12.05
CA GLU A 107 21.95 -7.80 -12.02
C GLU A 107 22.66 -7.84 -10.66
N LEU A 108 22.57 -8.98 -9.99
CA LEU A 108 23.09 -9.20 -8.65
C LEU A 108 24.19 -10.27 -8.67
N ASP A 109 25.19 -10.10 -7.81
CA ASP A 109 26.19 -11.13 -7.62
C ASP A 109 25.62 -12.28 -6.76
N PRO A 110 26.17 -13.51 -6.85
CA PRO A 110 25.68 -14.65 -6.06
C PRO A 110 25.72 -14.45 -4.54
N GLU A 111 26.49 -13.47 -4.06
CA GLU A 111 26.55 -13.12 -2.64
C GLU A 111 25.38 -12.24 -2.19
N ASP A 112 24.85 -11.41 -3.10
CA ASP A 112 23.80 -10.43 -2.80
C ASP A 112 22.42 -11.07 -2.61
N ILE A 113 22.19 -12.25 -3.21
CA ILE A 113 20.91 -12.95 -3.14
C ILE A 113 20.61 -13.59 -1.78
N LYS A 114 21.57 -13.57 -0.84
CA LYS A 114 21.41 -14.17 0.50
C LYS A 114 20.39 -13.42 1.35
N ASN A 115 20.18 -12.14 1.07
CA ASN A 115 19.20 -11.30 1.75
C ASN A 115 18.05 -10.97 0.81
N ASP A 116 16.93 -10.52 1.39
CA ASP A 116 15.81 -10.06 0.60
C ASP A 116 16.19 -8.81 -0.22
N PHE A 117 15.67 -8.76 -1.44
CA PHE A 117 15.93 -7.70 -2.41
C PHE A 117 14.69 -6.82 -2.58
N ILE A 118 14.89 -5.52 -2.77
CA ILE A 118 13.81 -4.56 -2.99
C ILE A 118 13.81 -4.14 -4.45
N ILE A 119 12.79 -4.53 -5.19
CA ILE A 119 12.54 -4.05 -6.56
C ILE A 119 11.82 -2.68 -6.47
N GLY A 120 12.27 -1.71 -7.28
CA GLY A 120 11.74 -0.35 -7.30
C GLY A 120 12.39 0.62 -6.31
N ASP A 121 13.55 0.29 -5.76
CA ASP A 121 14.26 1.13 -4.79
C ASP A 121 14.96 2.37 -5.39
N LYS A 122 14.97 2.51 -6.73
CA LYS A 122 15.61 3.60 -7.50
C LYS A 122 17.14 3.58 -7.44
N THR A 123 17.73 2.45 -7.05
CA THR A 123 19.18 2.21 -7.07
C THR A 123 19.60 1.57 -8.40
N THR A 124 20.88 1.69 -8.77
CA THR A 124 21.43 1.02 -9.96
C THR A 124 22.27 -0.18 -9.53
N TYR A 125 21.99 -1.35 -10.10
CA TYR A 125 22.69 -2.61 -9.82
C TYR A 125 23.35 -3.12 -11.09
N ASN A 126 24.69 -3.20 -11.10
CA ASN A 126 25.48 -3.65 -12.25
C ASN A 126 25.08 -2.98 -13.58
N GLY A 127 24.79 -1.67 -13.53
CA GLY A 127 24.41 -0.87 -14.70
C GLY A 127 22.92 -0.87 -15.04
N PHE A 128 22.08 -1.59 -14.29
CA PHE A 128 20.63 -1.62 -14.47
C PHE A 128 19.93 -0.77 -13.41
N TYR A 129 19.14 0.20 -13.87
CA TYR A 129 18.36 1.07 -12.99
C TYR A 129 17.11 0.34 -12.49
N ASN A 130 16.99 0.17 -11.18
CA ASN A 130 15.87 -0.45 -10.50
C ASN A 130 14.70 0.53 -10.38
N ALA A 131 14.02 0.74 -11.51
CA ALA A 131 12.97 1.73 -11.65
C ALA A 131 11.76 1.45 -10.73
N PRO A 132 11.10 2.49 -10.21
CA PRO A 132 9.90 2.31 -9.38
C PRO A 132 8.83 1.54 -10.14
N LEU A 133 8.19 0.59 -9.45
CA LEU A 133 7.19 -0.27 -10.05
C LEU A 133 5.90 0.52 -10.34
N PRO A 134 5.24 0.28 -11.48
CA PRO A 134 3.93 0.87 -11.74
C PRO A 134 2.89 0.36 -10.75
N LEU A 135 1.89 1.19 -10.44
CA LEU A 135 0.75 0.88 -9.57
C LEU A 135 -0.27 0.00 -10.32
N THR A 136 0.14 -1.22 -10.68
CA THR A 136 -0.69 -2.23 -11.34
C THR A 136 -0.49 -3.61 -10.71
N ASN A 137 -1.53 -4.42 -10.80
CA ASN A 137 -1.53 -5.83 -10.36
C ASN A 137 -1.08 -6.79 -11.46
N ASP A 138 -0.91 -6.31 -12.69
CA ASP A 138 -0.46 -7.11 -13.82
C ASP A 138 1.07 -7.03 -13.94
N LEU A 139 1.76 -7.32 -12.84
CA LEU A 139 3.21 -7.39 -12.80
C LEU A 139 3.67 -8.84 -12.75
N GLN A 140 4.73 -9.09 -13.49
CA GLN A 140 5.40 -10.37 -13.56
C GLN A 140 6.90 -10.15 -13.36
N ILE A 141 7.52 -11.00 -12.53
CA ILE A 141 8.94 -10.90 -12.21
C ILE A 141 9.59 -12.25 -12.54
N SER A 142 10.67 -12.20 -13.33
CA SER A 142 11.40 -13.38 -13.78
C SER A 142 12.84 -13.34 -13.31
N LEU A 143 13.33 -14.49 -12.85
CA LEU A 143 14.73 -14.71 -12.55
C LEU A 143 15.45 -15.24 -13.78
N GLY A 144 16.62 -14.67 -14.07
CA GLY A 144 17.59 -15.14 -15.03
C GLY A 144 18.88 -15.54 -14.34
N VAL A 145 19.47 -16.65 -14.77
CA VAL A 145 20.82 -17.07 -14.38
C VAL A 145 21.77 -16.75 -15.52
N VAL A 146 22.82 -16.01 -15.22
CA VAL A 146 23.88 -15.65 -16.15
C VAL A 146 25.10 -16.51 -15.85
N SER A 147 25.60 -17.23 -16.86
CA SER A 147 26.85 -17.98 -16.81
C SER A 147 27.85 -17.37 -17.78
N GLU A 148 28.99 -16.94 -17.25
CA GLU A 148 30.06 -16.34 -18.03
C GLU A 148 31.42 -16.97 -17.67
N LYS A 149 32.10 -17.52 -18.69
CA LYS A 149 33.44 -18.10 -18.58
C LYS A 149 34.15 -17.96 -19.93
N ASN A 150 35.42 -17.56 -19.92
CA ASN A 150 36.26 -17.45 -21.13
C ASN A 150 35.61 -16.62 -22.26
N HIS A 151 35.01 -15.47 -21.91
CA HIS A 151 34.31 -14.57 -22.84
C HIS A 151 33.06 -15.15 -23.52
N VAL A 152 32.60 -16.33 -23.09
CA VAL A 152 31.31 -16.88 -23.50
C VAL A 152 30.32 -16.57 -22.41
N LYS A 153 29.22 -15.91 -22.79
CA LYS A 153 28.08 -15.58 -21.92
C LYS A 153 26.85 -16.37 -22.37
N LYS A 154 26.20 -17.03 -21.43
CA LYS A 154 24.96 -17.79 -21.63
C LYS A 154 23.97 -17.43 -20.53
N ILE A 155 22.70 -17.32 -20.88
CA ILE A 155 21.65 -16.90 -19.95
C ILE A 155 20.45 -17.83 -20.11
N ARG A 156 19.81 -18.18 -19.00
CA ARG A 156 18.49 -18.82 -19.00
C ARG A 156 17.58 -18.10 -18.02
N TYR A 157 16.33 -17.93 -18.40
CA TYR A 157 15.27 -17.38 -17.55
C TYR A 157 14.36 -18.49 -17.05
N ALA A 158 13.69 -18.25 -15.92
CA ALA A 158 12.66 -19.13 -15.40
C ALA A 158 11.53 -19.33 -16.42
N GLU A 159 11.10 -20.58 -16.61
CA GLU A 159 10.02 -20.96 -17.54
C GLU A 159 8.62 -20.67 -16.98
N SER A 160 8.46 -20.84 -15.66
CA SER A 160 7.27 -20.44 -14.95
C SER A 160 7.42 -18.97 -14.60
N THR A 161 6.34 -18.22 -14.73
CA THR A 161 6.39 -16.85 -14.29
C THR A 161 5.07 -16.49 -13.65
N LYS A 162 5.18 -16.34 -12.33
CA LYS A 162 4.03 -16.23 -11.44
C LYS A 162 3.43 -14.84 -11.61
N LYS A 163 2.19 -14.77 -12.08
CA LYS A 163 1.44 -13.51 -12.10
C LYS A 163 1.20 -13.05 -10.66
N ILE A 164 1.67 -11.86 -10.32
CA ILE A 164 1.62 -11.34 -8.96
C ILE A 164 0.32 -10.55 -8.79
N ILE A 165 -0.77 -11.25 -8.45
CA ILE A 165 -2.01 -10.61 -8.00
C ILE A 165 -1.87 -10.34 -6.51
N LEU A 166 -1.27 -9.22 -6.13
CA LEU A 166 -1.26 -8.78 -4.74
C LEU A 166 -2.31 -7.70 -4.54
N ASN A 167 -3.10 -7.85 -3.48
CA ASN A 167 -4.02 -6.82 -3.05
C ASN A 167 -3.17 -5.58 -2.73
N ILE A 168 -3.31 -4.51 -3.51
CA ILE A 168 -2.74 -3.19 -3.19
C ILE A 168 -3.52 -2.69 -1.98
N ASN A 169 -3.25 -3.28 -0.82
CA ASN A 169 -3.51 -2.59 0.42
C ASN A 169 -2.42 -1.54 0.46
N GLU A 170 -2.70 -0.38 -0.14
CA GLU A 170 -2.05 0.84 0.30
C GLU A 170 -2.11 0.78 1.84
N PRO A 171 -0.98 0.88 2.56
CA PRO A 171 -1.11 1.22 3.96
C PRO A 171 -1.92 2.51 3.93
N GLU A 172 -3.16 2.49 4.45
CA GLU A 172 -3.93 3.71 4.64
C GLU A 172 -3.00 4.63 5.43
N GLU A 173 -2.36 5.58 4.73
CA GLU A 173 -1.75 6.71 5.39
C GLU A 173 -2.93 7.50 5.93
N VAL A 174 -3.43 7.04 7.09
CA VAL A 174 -4.49 7.70 7.82
C VAL A 174 -3.96 9.09 8.12
N SER A 175 -4.41 10.04 7.30
CA SER A 175 -3.83 11.38 7.35
C SER A 175 -4.01 11.89 8.78
N PRO A 176 -3.02 12.61 9.34
CA PRO A 176 -3.11 13.10 10.72
C PRO A 176 -4.37 13.96 10.92
N MET A 177 -4.92 14.54 9.85
CA MET A 177 -6.18 15.26 9.84
C MET A 177 -7.39 14.34 10.06
N VAL A 178 -7.42 13.13 9.47
CA VAL A 178 -8.51 12.15 9.68
C VAL A 178 -8.49 11.65 11.13
N VAL A 179 -7.31 11.38 11.68
CA VAL A 179 -7.15 10.98 13.09
C VAL A 179 -7.57 12.11 14.03
N ALA A 180 -7.16 13.35 13.75
CA ALA A 180 -7.54 14.52 14.53
C ALA A 180 -9.06 14.78 14.47
N LEU A 181 -9.68 14.61 13.30
CA LEU A 181 -11.12 14.77 13.12
C LEU A 181 -11.90 13.69 13.89
N GLY A 182 -11.46 12.44 13.84
CA GLY A 182 -12.04 11.34 14.61
C GLY A 182 -11.97 11.59 16.12
N ALA A 183 -10.82 12.06 16.62
CA ALA A 183 -10.64 12.42 18.03
C ALA A 183 -11.54 13.59 18.45
N ALA A 184 -11.66 14.63 17.61
CA ALA A 184 -12.51 15.79 17.90
C ALA A 184 -14.00 15.41 17.99
N ILE A 185 -14.48 14.54 17.10
CA ILE A 185 -15.85 14.03 17.13
C ILE A 185 -16.09 13.23 18.43
N ALA A 186 -15.17 12.34 18.80
CA ALA A 186 -15.28 11.55 20.03
C ALA A 186 -15.37 12.44 21.28
N ILE A 187 -14.52 13.47 21.39
CA ILE A 187 -14.53 14.43 22.50
C ILE A 187 -15.85 15.23 22.52
N GLY A 188 -16.33 15.67 21.35
CA GLY A 188 -17.58 16.41 21.24
C GLY A 188 -18.80 15.61 21.73
N VAL A 189 -18.88 14.33 21.38
CA VAL A 189 -19.96 13.43 21.83
C VAL A 189 -19.94 13.27 23.36
N VAL A 190 -18.76 13.11 23.95
CA VAL A 190 -18.61 12.98 25.42
C VAL A 190 -19.08 14.26 26.13
N LEU A 191 -18.68 15.44 25.65
CA LEU A 191 -19.11 16.72 26.23
C LEU A 191 -20.62 16.94 26.12
N LEU A 192 -21.23 16.52 25.02
CA LEU A 192 -22.67 16.62 24.80
C LEU A 192 -23.43 15.74 25.81
N LEU A 193 -22.98 14.51 26.04
CA LEU A 193 -23.58 13.61 27.04
C LEU A 193 -23.49 14.19 28.46
N ILE A 194 -22.34 14.77 28.83
CA ILE A 194 -22.16 15.45 30.13
C ILE A 194 -23.10 16.65 30.24
N GLY A 195 -23.21 17.47 29.20
CA GLY A 195 -24.11 18.63 29.15
C GLY A 195 -25.59 18.24 29.31
N ILE A 196 -26.04 17.19 28.63
CA ILE A 196 -27.39 16.64 28.81
C ILE A 196 -27.61 16.17 30.25
N GLY A 197 -26.63 15.46 30.83
CA GLY A 197 -26.69 15.02 32.22
C GLY A 197 -26.85 16.20 33.20
N LEU A 198 -26.05 17.26 33.03
CA LEU A 198 -26.15 18.48 33.82
C LEU A 198 -27.50 19.18 33.65
N LEU A 199 -28.03 19.28 32.43
CA LEU A 199 -29.36 19.85 32.19
C LEU A 199 -30.47 19.07 32.89
N ILE A 200 -30.39 17.73 32.89
CA ILE A 200 -31.36 16.88 33.61
C ILE A 200 -31.26 17.11 35.13
N ILE A 201 -30.05 17.21 35.68
CA ILE A 201 -29.82 17.48 37.11
C ILE A 201 -30.35 18.86 37.48
N LEU A 202 -30.07 19.89 36.67
CA LEU A 202 -30.56 21.24 36.90
C LEU A 202 -32.09 21.33 36.82
N ARG A 203 -32.71 20.67 35.83
CA ARG A 203 -34.17 20.55 35.72
C ARG A 203 -34.76 19.88 36.96
N LYS A 204 -34.18 18.78 37.45
CA LYS A 204 -34.62 18.10 38.68
C LYS A 204 -34.47 18.99 39.92
N LYS A 205 -33.34 19.67 40.07
CA LYS A 205 -33.10 20.61 41.19
C LYS A 205 -34.09 21.77 41.19
N ILE A 206 -34.37 22.36 40.02
CA ILE A 206 -35.35 23.46 39.90
C ILE A 206 -36.76 22.98 40.25
N GLN A 207 -37.16 21.77 39.82
CA GLN A 207 -38.45 21.17 40.19
C GLN A 207 -38.55 20.92 41.71
N LEU A 208 -37.50 20.39 42.34
CA LEU A 208 -37.45 20.16 43.79
C LEU A 208 -37.47 21.47 44.60
N ALA A 209 -36.78 22.51 44.14
CA ALA A 209 -36.81 23.83 44.77
C ALA A 209 -38.20 24.50 44.65
N ARG A 210 -38.94 24.23 43.57
CA ARG A 210 -40.34 24.69 43.42
C ARG A 210 -41.28 23.98 44.39
N LEU A 211 -41.08 22.68 44.66
CA LEU A 211 -41.84 21.93 45.65
C LEU A 211 -41.59 22.43 47.09
N GLN A 212 -40.36 22.80 47.44
CA GLN A 212 -40.04 23.35 48.78
C GLN A 212 -40.60 24.77 49.00
N ARG A 213 -40.72 25.59 47.95
CA ARG A 213 -41.28 26.96 48.06
C ARG A 213 -42.81 27.00 48.23
N GLY A 214 -43.53 25.90 48.01
CA GLY A 214 -44.97 25.82 48.25
C GLY A 214 -45.39 25.66 49.72
N SER A 215 -44.43 25.51 50.66
CA SER A 215 -44.70 25.20 52.07
C SER A 215 -44.65 26.42 53.02
N GLN A 216 -44.31 27.62 52.56
CA GLN A 216 -44.29 28.81 53.42
C GLN A 216 -45.50 29.70 53.10
N SER A 217 -46.66 29.34 53.65
CA SER A 217 -47.80 30.23 53.80
C SER A 217 -47.51 31.24 54.93
N MET A 218 -47.41 32.53 54.58
CA MET A 218 -47.38 33.63 55.53
C MET A 218 -48.82 33.92 56.00
N PRO A 219 -49.17 33.82 57.29
CA PRO A 219 -50.52 34.14 57.73
C PRO A 219 -50.63 35.66 57.94
N LEU A 220 -51.41 36.33 57.11
CA LEU A 220 -51.91 37.69 57.39
C LEU A 220 -53.25 37.56 58.13
N SER A 221 -53.27 38.03 59.38
CA SER A 221 -54.42 38.02 60.27
C SER A 221 -55.42 39.14 59.95
N LEU A 222 -56.69 38.75 59.79
CA LEU A 222 -58.00 39.33 60.15
C LEU A 222 -58.31 40.85 60.17
N SER A 223 -59.63 41.12 59.99
CA SER A 223 -60.47 42.33 60.17
C SER A 223 -60.73 43.14 58.89
N GLU A 224 -61.94 43.48 58.44
CA GLU A 224 -63.33 43.51 58.96
C GLU A 224 -64.33 43.59 57.75
N PRO A 225 -65.68 43.56 57.93
CA PRO A 225 -66.63 43.09 56.91
C PRO A 225 -66.92 44.10 55.79
N CYS A 226 -67.10 43.59 54.56
CA CYS A 226 -67.52 44.37 53.41
C CYS A 226 -68.99 44.76 53.51
N VAL A 227 -69.24 46.08 53.57
CA VAL A 227 -70.56 46.68 53.43
C VAL A 227 -70.98 46.63 51.96
N GLU A 228 -72.11 46.01 51.67
CA GLU A 228 -72.74 46.02 50.35
C GLU A 228 -73.26 47.44 50.05
N ILE A 229 -72.76 48.04 48.96
CA ILE A 229 -73.34 49.26 48.39
C ILE A 229 -73.98 48.85 47.07
N GLU A 230 -75.31 48.69 47.09
CA GLU A 230 -76.13 48.59 45.87
C GLU A 230 -76.05 49.91 45.11
N ASN A 231 -75.46 49.89 43.92
CA ASN A 231 -75.48 51.02 43.01
C ASN A 231 -76.75 50.95 42.15
N SER A 232 -77.85 51.47 42.70
CA SER A 232 -79.07 51.74 41.96
C SER A 232 -78.82 52.89 41.00
N GLY A 233 -78.94 52.60 39.70
CA GLY A 233 -78.72 53.56 38.64
C GLY A 233 -79.65 54.76 38.72
N PHE A 234 -79.08 55.95 38.50
CA PHE A 234 -79.84 57.14 38.15
C PHE A 234 -79.42 57.59 36.75
N ILE A 235 -80.36 57.40 35.82
CA ILE A 235 -80.41 58.01 34.49
C ILE A 235 -80.70 59.49 34.71
N GLN A 236 -79.88 60.38 34.15
CA GLN A 236 -80.26 61.78 33.94
C GLN A 236 -80.57 61.96 32.47
N GLU A 237 -81.85 62.23 32.21
CA GLU A 237 -82.37 62.74 30.95
C GLU A 237 -81.88 64.17 30.69
N GLU A 238 -81.92 64.49 29.40
CA GLU A 238 -81.60 65.71 28.66
C GLU A 238 -81.74 67.03 29.42
N ASP A 239 -80.78 67.95 29.21
CA ASP A 239 -81.13 69.21 28.56
C ASP A 239 -79.94 70.04 28.03
N GLU A 240 -80.24 70.62 26.86
CA GLU A 240 -79.74 71.82 26.21
C GLU A 240 -78.32 71.98 25.64
N ARG A 241 -78.37 72.41 24.38
CA ARG A 241 -77.34 72.58 23.36
C ARG A 241 -76.94 74.06 23.31
N VAL A 242 -75.64 74.37 23.39
CA VAL A 242 -75.13 75.71 23.10
C VAL A 242 -74.11 75.64 21.96
N ASP A 243 -74.45 76.29 20.85
CA ASP A 243 -73.67 76.38 19.61
C ASP A 243 -72.74 77.61 19.67
N TYR A 244 -71.43 77.37 19.63
CA TYR A 244 -70.40 78.42 19.84
C TYR A 244 -69.70 78.89 18.55
N TYR A 245 -70.04 78.38 17.36
CA TYR A 245 -69.27 78.66 16.13
C TYR A 245 -70.00 79.49 15.07
N GLY A 246 -71.10 80.16 15.43
CA GLY A 246 -71.91 80.93 14.49
C GLY A 246 -71.30 82.24 13.94
N ASN A 247 -70.09 82.67 14.31
CA ASN A 247 -69.55 83.97 13.89
C ASN A 247 -68.02 84.03 13.75
N LEU A 248 -67.42 83.20 12.90
CA LEU A 248 -66.08 83.47 12.37
C LEU A 248 -66.20 83.70 10.86
N LYS A 249 -65.78 84.91 10.48
CA LYS A 249 -66.00 85.61 9.21
C LYS A 249 -64.83 85.38 8.25
#